data_AF-A0A508X443-F1
#
_entry.id   AF-A0A508X443-F1
#
_cell.length_a   1.000
_cell.length_b   1.000
_cell.length_c   1.000
_cell.angle_alpha   90.00
_cell.angle_beta   90.00
_cell.angle_gamma   90.00
#
_symmetry.space_group_name_H-M   'P 1'
#
loop_
_entity.id
_entity.type
_entity.pdbx_description
1 polymer ?
#
loop_
_entity_poly.entity_id
_entity_poly.type
_entity_poly.pdbx_seq_one_letter_code
_entity_poly.pdbx_strand_id
1 'polypeptide(L)' 'MLNSEEIDIPCPECGHEASKTVDWVKANDELSCRRCGSVINLENERPFLIIAHVTRRIAKLRRSLAKFRNNPRGGAKKRR' A
#
# COMPACT_ATOMS: atom_id res chain seq x y z
N MET A 1 -12.41 5.65 3.85
CA MET A 1 -12.35 4.22 4.25
C MET A 1 -11.15 3.57 3.56
N LEU A 2 -10.34 2.78 4.27
CA LEU A 2 -9.14 2.10 3.74
C LEU A 2 -9.45 0.81 2.96
N ASN A 3 -10.71 0.40 3.00
CA ASN A 3 -11.21 -0.92 2.65
C ASN A 3 -11.16 -1.23 1.14
N SER A 4 -11.34 -0.21 0.30
CA SER A 4 -11.33 -0.32 -1.17
C SER A 4 -9.94 -0.06 -1.80
N GLU A 5 -8.91 0.18 -0.99
CA GLU A 5 -7.55 0.38 -1.53
C GLU A 5 -6.92 -0.98 -1.86
N GLU A 6 -6.23 -1.04 -3.00
CA GLU A 6 -5.42 -2.19 -3.41
C GLU A 6 -4.13 -2.24 -2.58
N ILE A 7 -3.79 -3.46 -2.13
CA ILE A 7 -2.54 -3.82 -1.49
C ILE A 7 -1.86 -4.94 -2.27
N ASP A 8 -0.54 -4.84 -2.38
CA ASP A 8 0.29 -5.84 -3.06
C ASP A 8 0.66 -6.92 -2.06
N ILE A 9 0.33 -8.17 -2.39
CA ILE A 9 0.58 -9.36 -1.57
C ILE A 9 1.74 -10.12 -2.23
N PRO A 10 2.96 -10.07 -1.66
CA PRO A 10 4.08 -10.84 -2.19
C PRO A 10 3.91 -12.32 -1.86
N CYS A 11 4.19 -13.18 -2.83
CA CYS A 11 4.36 -14.60 -2.58
C CYS A 11 5.69 -14.85 -1.84
N PRO A 12 5.68 -15.53 -0.68
CA PRO A 12 6.91 -15.79 0.09
C PRO A 12 7.88 -16.72 -0.64
N GLU A 13 7.38 -17.61 -1.51
CA GLU A 13 8.19 -18.59 -2.23
C GLU A 13 8.89 -18.02 -3.47
N CYS A 14 8.19 -17.20 -4.26
CA CYS A 14 8.70 -16.75 -5.57
C CYS A 14 8.77 -15.23 -5.75
N GLY A 15 8.35 -14.46 -4.74
CA GLY A 15 8.34 -12.99 -4.76
C GLY A 15 7.34 -12.38 -5.74
N HIS A 16 6.49 -13.17 -6.40
CA HIS A 16 5.46 -12.63 -7.29
C HIS A 16 4.37 -11.93 -6.48
N GLU A 17 4.06 -10.69 -6.85
CA GLU A 17 3.05 -9.89 -6.17
C GLU A 17 1.67 -10.07 -6.81
N ALA A 18 0.64 -10.16 -5.98
CA ALA A 18 -0.75 -10.10 -6.39
C ALA A 18 -1.43 -8.90 -5.74
N SER A 19 -2.04 -8.02 -6.53
CA SER A 19 -2.80 -6.88 -6.01
C SER A 19 -4.24 -7.30 -5.67
N LYS A 20 -4.67 -6.99 -4.45
CA LYS A 20 -6.03 -7.23 -3.93
C LYS A 20 -6.48 -6.09 -3.05
N THR A 21 -7.78 -5.85 -2.95
CA THR A 21 -8.32 -4.87 -2.00
C THR A 21 -8.13 -5.31 -0.55
N VAL A 22 -8.03 -4.34 0.36
CA VAL A 22 -8.01 -4.62 1.81
C VAL A 22 -9.23 -5.43 2.25
N ASP A 23 -10.42 -5.16 1.71
CA ASP A 23 -11.62 -5.96 2.00
C ASP A 23 -11.50 -7.41 1.53
N TRP A 24 -10.94 -7.63 0.34
CA TRP A 24 -10.71 -8.99 -0.16
C TRP A 24 -9.73 -9.73 0.76
N VAL A 25 -8.62 -9.08 1.15
CA VAL A 25 -7.65 -9.68 2.07
C VAL A 25 -8.26 -9.93 3.45
N LYS A 26 -9.25 -9.13 3.88
CA LYS A 26 -9.97 -9.36 5.14
C LYS A 26 -10.95 -10.52 5.10
N ALA A 27 -11.56 -10.77 3.94
CA ALA A 27 -12.62 -11.75 3.74
C ALA A 27 -12.10 -13.13 3.30
N ASN A 28 -10.82 -13.27 2.99
CA ASN A 28 -10.22 -14.51 2.52
C ASN A 28 -9.03 -14.87 3.42
N ASP A 29 -8.86 -16.17 3.65
CA ASP A 29 -7.82 -16.71 4.52
C ASP A 29 -6.64 -17.28 3.71
N GLU A 30 -6.83 -17.51 2.42
CA GLU A 30 -5.83 -18.08 1.53
C GLU A 30 -5.81 -17.40 0.17
N LEU A 31 -4.63 -17.36 -0.45
CA LEU A 31 -4.43 -16.93 -1.82
C LEU A 31 -3.45 -17.85 -2.52
N SER A 32 -3.87 -18.50 -3.61
CA SER A 32 -2.96 -19.25 -4.46
C SER A 32 -2.12 -18.30 -5.33
N CYS A 33 -0.80 -18.48 -5.29
CA CYS A 33 0.12 -17.75 -6.16
C CYS A 33 -0.06 -18.21 -7.61
N ARG A 34 -0.36 -17.27 -8.51
CA ARG A 34 -0.51 -17.57 -9.96
C ARG A 34 0.80 -17.97 -10.65
N ARG A 35 1.95 -17.73 -10.02
CA ARG A 35 3.27 -17.99 -10.61
C ARG A 35 3.84 -19.35 -10.21
N CYS A 36 3.96 -19.63 -8.91
CA CYS A 36 4.55 -20.88 -8.42
C CYS A 36 3.51 -21.88 -7.88
N GLY A 37 2.24 -21.50 -7.80
CA GLY A 37 1.17 -22.36 -7.28
C GLY A 37 1.13 -22.51 -5.76
N SER A 38 2.05 -21.89 -5.01
CA SER A 38 2.06 -21.96 -3.55
C SER A 38 0.79 -21.33 -2.96
N VAL A 39 0.31 -21.89 -1.85
CA VAL A 39 -0.79 -21.29 -1.07
C VAL A 39 -0.20 -20.29 -0.08
N ILE A 40 -0.66 -19.05 -0.16
CA ILE A 40 -0.30 -17.98 0.76
C ILE A 40 -1.38 -17.94 1.84
N ASN A 41 -1.01 -18.26 3.08
CA ASN A 41 -1.91 -18.13 4.22
C ASN A 41 -2.02 -16.64 4.61
N LEU A 42 -3.18 -16.04 4.34
CA LEU A 42 -3.45 -14.63 4.57
C LEU A 42 -3.69 -14.31 6.04
N GLU A 43 -4.16 -15.24 6.88
CA GLU A 43 -4.34 -14.95 8.31
C GLU A 43 -3.01 -14.55 8.98
N ASN A 44 -1.95 -15.31 8.69
CA ASN A 44 -0.62 -15.05 9.24
C ASN A 44 0.04 -13.80 8.61
N GLU A 45 -0.20 -13.56 7.32
CA GLU A 45 0.42 -12.46 6.58
C GLU A 45 -0.33 -11.11 6.74
N ARG A 46 -1.62 -11.13 7.06
CA ARG A 46 -2.49 -9.95 7.13
C ARG A 46 -1.96 -8.84 8.03
N PRO A 47 -1.42 -9.09 9.24
CA PRO A 47 -0.85 -8.04 10.07
C PRO A 47 0.29 -7.29 9.35
N PHE A 48 1.19 -8.03 8.68
CA PHE A 48 2.33 -7.45 7.97
C PHE A 48 1.89 -6.66 6.75
N LEU A 49 0.93 -7.17 5.98
CA LEU A 49 0.35 -6.47 4.82
C LEU A 49 -0.30 -5.14 5.22
N ILE A 50 -1.06 -5.12 6.31
CA ILE A 50 -1.70 -3.90 6.83
C ILE A 50 -0.64 -2.89 7.29
N ILE A 51 0.38 -3.33 8.04
CA ILE A 51 1.47 -2.45 8.49
C ILE A 51 2.24 -1.87 7.29
N ALA A 52 2.58 -2.70 6.31
CA ALA A 52 3.25 -2.27 5.08
C ALA A 52 2.42 -1.23 4.32
N HIS A 53 1.10 -1.41 4.25
CA HIS A 53 0.20 -0.44 3.60
C HIS A 53 0.14 0.89 4.36
N VAL A 54 -0.06 0.85 5.68
CA VAL A 54 -0.14 2.06 6.51
C VAL A 54 1.17 2.84 6.50
N THR A 55 2.31 2.17 6.62
CA THR A 55 3.64 2.80 6.54
C THR A 55 3.87 3.47 5.18
N ARG A 56 3.47 2.82 4.08
CA ARG A 56 3.50 3.40 2.72
C ARG A 56 2.64 4.66 2.64
N ARG A 57 1.44 4.69 3.22
CA ARG A 57 0.56 5.87 3.26
C ARG A 57 1.15 7.01 4.08
N ILE A 58 1.71 6.72 5.26
CA ILE A 58 2.40 7.70 6.11
C ILE A 58 3.59 8.31 5.36
N ALA A 59 4.38 7.49 4.65
CA ALA A 59 5.50 7.98 3.84
C ALA A 59 5.03 8.93 2.72
N LYS A 60 3.95 8.58 2.01
CA LYS A 60 3.34 9.46 1.00
C LYS A 60 2.87 10.80 1.60
N LEU A 61 2.21 10.75 2.76
CA LEU A 61 1.76 11.94 3.48
C LEU A 61 2.95 12.84 3.87
N ARG A 62 3.99 12.27 4.49
CA ARG A 62 5.21 13.01 4.86
C ARG A 62 5.86 13.68 3.65
N ARG A 63 5.94 12.99 2.50
CA ARG A 63 6.45 13.56 1.24
C ARG A 63 5.58 14.72 0.75
N SER A 64 4.26 14.60 0.83
CA SER A 64 3.33 15.67 0.44
C SER A 64 3.51 16.91 1.32
N LEU A 65 3.54 16.74 2.64
CA LEU A 65 3.75 17.83 3.59
C LEU A 65 5.12 18.51 3.39
N ALA A 66 6.17 17.75 3.11
CA ALA A 66 7.48 18.31 2.80
C ALA A 66 7.45 19.20 1.54
N LYS A 67 6.69 18.81 0.51
CA LYS A 67 6.49 19.63 -0.70
C LYS A 67 5.73 20.92 -0.38
N PHE A 68 4.69 20.85 0.43
CA PHE A 68 3.95 22.04 0.88
C PHE A 68 4.84 23.00 1.67
N ARG A 69 5.65 22.48 2.59
CA ARG A 69 6.61 23.28 3.36
C ARG A 69 7.65 23.96 2.48
N ASN A 70 8.18 23.25 1.48
CA ASN A 70 9.26 23.76 0.61
C ASN A 70 8.74 24.63 -0.55
N ASN A 71 7.44 24.57 -0.87
CA ASN A 71 6.83 25.38 -1.92
C ASN A 71 5.45 25.91 -1.45
N PRO A 72 5.43 26.87 -0.51
CA PRO A 72 4.21 27.57 -0.16
C PRO A 72 3.80 28.41 -1.38
N ARG A 73 2.98 27.84 -2.27
CA ARG A 73 2.38 28.59 -3.39
C ARG A 73 1.31 29.52 -2.84
N GLY A 74 1.80 30.61 -2.26
CA GLY A 74 1.13 31.86 -1.94
C GLY A 74 2.05 33.07 -2.18
N GLY A 75 3.19 32.88 -2.85
CA GLY A 75 4.06 33.97 -3.29
C GLY A 75 3.44 34.71 -4.47
N ALA A 76 2.87 35.89 -4.21
CA ALA A 76 2.44 36.84 -5.21
C ALA A 76 3.53 37.05 -6.28
N LYS A 77 3.21 36.82 -7.55
CA LYS A 77 4.04 37.30 -8.66
C LYS A 77 4.03 38.83 -8.62
N LYS A 78 5.06 39.47 -8.05
CA LYS A 78 5.39 40.87 -8.38
C LYS A 78 5.87 40.87 -9.82
N ARG A 79 4.99 41.25 -10.75
CA ARG A 79 5.38 41.67 -12.11
C ARG A 79 6.06 43.04 -11.93
N ARG A 80 7.34 43.10 -12.28
CA ARG A 80 8.10 44.35 -12.43
C ARG A 80 7.77 44.95 -13.79
#